data_AF-A0A9E3UIH7-F1
#
_entry.id   AF-A0A9E3UIH7-F1
#
_cell.length_a   1.000
_cell.length_b   1.000
_cell.length_c   1.000
_cell.angle_alpha   90.00
_cell.angle_beta   90.00
_cell.angle_gamma   90.00
#
_symmetry.space_group_name_H-M   'P 1'
#
loop_
_entity.id
_entity.type
_entity.pdbx_description
1 polymer ?
#
loop_
_entity_poly.entity_id
_entity_poly.type
_entity_poly.pdbx_seq_one_letter_code
_entity_poly.pdbx_strand_id
1 'polypeptide(L)' 'METILMEIRALNTEADYDQALVEVERYFLNEPTPGTADAERFTALVNLIEAYENQHWPIEATKP' A
#
# COMPACT_ATOMS: atom_id res chain seq x y z
N MET A 1 16.01 -1.15 -18.40
CA MET A 1 15.05 -0.23 -17.75
C MET A 1 15.45 -0.17 -16.31
N GLU A 2 15.97 0.97 -15.87
CA GLU A 2 16.28 1.19 -14.47
C GLU A 2 14.94 1.19 -13.73
N THR A 3 14.67 0.10 -13.01
CA THR A 3 13.82 0.12 -11.83
C THR A 3 14.52 1.06 -10.87
N ILE A 4 14.34 2.38 -11.06
CA ILE A 4 14.49 3.30 -9.94
C ILE A 4 13.44 2.76 -8.99
N LEU A 5 13.88 1.96 -8.02
CA LEU A 5 13.07 1.54 -6.89
C LEU A 5 12.41 2.83 -6.45
N MET A 6 11.14 3.00 -6.77
CA MET A 6 10.36 4.07 -6.20
C MET A 6 10.50 3.79 -4.71
N GLU A 7 11.23 4.65 -4.00
CA GLU A 7 11.50 4.49 -2.58
C GLU A 7 10.15 4.42 -1.88
N ILE A 8 9.68 3.19 -1.67
CA ILE A 8 8.43 2.90 -1.00
C ILE A 8 8.81 2.64 0.45
N ARG A 9 8.26 3.49 1.31
CA ARG A 9 8.64 3.48 2.72
C ARG A 9 8.03 2.24 3.38
N ALA A 10 8.83 1.51 4.14
CA ALA A 10 8.31 0.44 4.99
C ALA A 10 7.37 1.02 6.06
N LEU A 11 6.24 0.35 6.31
CA LEU A 11 5.26 0.75 7.31
C LEU A 11 5.62 0.12 8.65
N ASN A 12 6.26 0.88 9.55
CA ASN A 12 6.66 0.39 10.87
C ASN A 12 5.87 1.05 12.01
N THR A 13 5.23 2.18 11.73
CA THR A 13 4.46 2.97 12.68
C THR A 13 3.10 3.33 12.10
N GLU A 14 2.15 3.67 12.96
CA GLU A 14 0.82 4.15 12.53
C GLU A 14 0.92 5.42 11.67
N ALA A 15 1.90 6.29 11.95
CA ALA A 15 2.17 7.45 11.11
C ALA A 15 2.64 7.10 9.70
N ASP A 16 3.38 6.00 9.53
CA ASP A 16 3.76 5.51 8.20
C ASP A 16 2.53 4.97 7.47
N TYR A 17 1.69 4.23 8.19
CA TYR A 17 0.44 3.68 7.69
C TYR A 17 -0.53 4.78 7.24
N ASP A 18 -0.75 5.82 8.04
CA ASP A 18 -1.61 6.96 7.69
C ASP A 18 -1.12 7.68 6.42
N GLN A 19 0.19 7.85 6.27
CA GLN A 19 0.76 8.44 5.04
C GLN A 19 0.53 7.53 3.83
N ALA A 20 0.66 6.22 3.99
CA ALA A 20 0.38 5.26 2.92
C ALA A 20 -1.10 5.28 2.52
N LEU A 21 -2.02 5.44 3.47
CA LEU A 21 -3.45 5.61 3.18
C LEU A 21 -3.74 6.87 2.36
N VAL A 22 -3.18 8.01 2.75
CA VAL A 22 -3.32 9.27 2.00
C VAL A 22 -2.77 9.17 0.58
N GLU A 23 -1.68 8.40 0.41
CA GLU A 23 -1.08 8.21 -0.90
C GLU A 23 -1.91 7.27 -1.78
N VAL A 24 -2.31 6.11 -1.25
CA VAL A 24 -3.09 5.12 -2.00
C VAL A 24 -4.46 5.66 -2.40
N GLU A 25 -5.09 6.50 -1.56
CA GLU A 25 -6.38 7.15 -1.85
C GLU A 25 -6.37 7.96 -3.16
N ARG A 26 -5.24 8.58 -3.50
CA ARG A 26 -5.10 9.36 -4.74
C ARG A 26 -5.26 8.51 -5.99
N TYR A 27 -4.83 7.25 -5.93
CA TYR A 27 -4.98 6.30 -7.03
C TYR A 27 -6.40 5.75 -7.15
N PHE A 28 -7.23 5.78 -6.09
CA PHE A 28 -8.65 5.47 -6.22
C PHE A 28 -9.43 6.60 -6.92
N LEU A 29 -9.00 7.85 -6.75
CA LEU A 29 -9.58 9.00 -7.46
C LEU A 29 -9.11 9.08 -8.91
N ASN A 30 -7.86 8.72 -9.17
CA ASN A 30 -7.25 8.70 -10.50
C ASN A 30 -6.52 7.37 -10.69
N GLU A 31 -7.25 6.37 -11.17
CA GLU A 31 -6.71 5.03 -11.37
C GLU A 31 -5.52 5.05 -12.35
N PRO A 32 -4.36 4.50 -11.96
CA PRO A 32 -3.18 4.52 -12.81
C PRO A 32 -3.33 3.54 -13.97
N THR A 33 -2.89 3.97 -15.16
CA THR A 33 -2.87 3.11 -16.35
C THR A 33 -1.98 1.87 -16.11
N PRO A 34 -2.43 0.65 -16.44
CA PRO A 34 -1.61 -0.55 -16.29
C PRO A 34 -0.26 -0.46 -17.02
N GLY A 35 0.78 -1.03 -16.40
CA GLY A 35 2.15 -1.02 -16.92
C GLY A 35 2.90 0.30 -16.76
N THR A 36 2.33 1.28 -16.06
CA THR A 36 3.03 2.51 -15.64
C THR A 36 3.72 2.33 -14.29
N ALA A 37 4.70 3.18 -14.01
CA ALA A 37 5.32 3.24 -12.68
C ALA A 37 4.29 3.52 -11.58
N ASP A 38 3.29 4.38 -11.83
CA ASP A 38 2.22 4.63 -10.86
C ASP A 38 1.39 3.37 -10.55
N ALA A 39 1.12 2.53 -11.54
CA ALA A 39 0.44 1.25 -11.32
C ALA A 39 1.27 0.26 -10.50
N GLU A 40 2.60 0.22 -10.73
CA GLU A 40 3.53 -0.55 -9.89
C GLU A 40 3.55 -0.01 -8.45
N ARG A 41 3.52 1.32 -8.28
CA ARG A 41 3.52 1.96 -6.96
C ARG A 41 2.22 1.68 -6.20
N PHE A 42 1.09 1.82 -6.86
CA PHE A 42 -0.22 1.53 -6.30
C PHE A 42 -0.29 0.09 -5.79
N THR A 43 0.15 -0.88 -6.61
CA THR A 43 0.22 -2.29 -6.22
C THR A 43 1.08 -2.50 -4.97
N ALA A 44 2.25 -1.85 -4.92
CA ALA A 44 3.15 -1.98 -3.78
C ALA A 44 2.59 -1.33 -2.49
N LEU A 45 1.92 -0.17 -2.59
CA LEU A 45 1.26 0.47 -1.45
C LEU A 45 0.15 -0.40 -0.88
N VAL A 46 -0.72 -0.95 -1.73
CA VAL A 46 -1.80 -1.85 -1.29
C VAL A 46 -1.25 -3.06 -0.54
N ASN A 47 -0.22 -3.71 -1.09
CA ASN A 47 0.40 -4.87 -0.44
C ASN A 47 1.04 -4.53 0.92
N LEU A 48 1.68 -3.36 1.04
CA LEU A 48 2.28 -2.92 2.30
C LEU A 48 1.22 -2.61 3.36
N ILE A 49 0.13 -1.94 2.96
CA ILE A 49 -1.00 -1.63 3.81
C ILE A 49 -1.63 -2.92 4.33
N GLU A 50 -1.95 -3.87 3.45
CA GLU A 50 -2.49 -5.18 3.84
C GLU A 50 -1.56 -5.92 4.80
N ALA A 51 -0.25 -5.94 4.53
CA ALA A 51 0.71 -6.60 5.40
C ALA A 51 0.80 -5.93 6.78
N TYR A 52 0.70 -4.60 6.85
CA TYR A 52 0.67 -3.85 8.10
C TYR A 52 -0.61 -4.14 8.89
N GLU A 53 -1.76 -4.08 8.24
CA GLU A 53 -3.08 -4.36 8.84
C GLU A 53 -3.14 -5.78 9.41
N ASN A 54 -2.67 -6.78 8.66
CA ASN A 54 -2.65 -8.16 9.14
C ASN A 54 -1.79 -8.37 10.39
N GLN A 55 -0.73 -7.58 10.57
CA GLN A 55 0.13 -7.63 11.74
C GLN A 55 -0.45 -6.89 12.95
N HIS A 56 -1.17 -5.79 12.74
CA HIS A 56 -1.62 -4.90 13.81
C HIS A 56 -3.10 -5.07 14.19
N TRP A 57 -3.94 -5.40 13.20
CA TRP A 57 -5.39 -5.57 13.33
C TRP A 57 -5.85 -6.88 12.69
N PRO A 58 -5.37 -8.04 13.18
CA PRO A 58 -5.81 -9.32 12.65
C PRO A 58 -7.32 -9.47 12.79
N ILE A 59 -8.00 -9.79 11.69
CA ILE A 59 -9.42 -10.14 11.72
C ILE A 59 -9.54 -11.46 12.49
N GLU A 60 -10.17 -11.43 13.66
CA GLU A 60 -10.49 -12.67 14.37
C GLU A 60 -11.41 -13.52 13.50
N ALA A 61 -10.98 -14.74 13.20
CA ALA A 61 -11.84 -15.69 12.51
C ALA A 61 -13.09 -15.93 13.35
N THR A 62 -14.26 -15.66 12.79
CA THR A 62 -15.52 -16.07 13.40
C THR A 62 -15.49 -17.59 13.56
N LYS A 63 -15.61 -18.09 14.79
CA LYS A 63 -15.67 -19.54 15.05
C LYS A 63 -16.87 -20.12 14.27
N PRO A 64 -16.72 -21.31 13.66
CA PRO A 64 -17.80 -21.98 12.93
C PRO A 64 -19.00 -22.30 13.84
#